data_AF-A0ABD0QAM8-F1
#
_entry.id   AF-A0ABD0QAM8-F1
#
_cell.length_a   1.000
_cell.length_b   1.000
_cell.length_c   1.000
_cell.angle_alpha   90.00
_cell.angle_beta   90.00
_cell.angle_gamma   90.00
#
_symmetry.space_group_name_H-M   'P 1'
#
loop_
_entity.id
_entity.type
_entity.pdbx_description
1 polymer ?
#
loop_
_entity_poly.entity_id
_entity_poly.type
_entity_poly.pdbx_seq_one_letter_code
_entity_poly.pdbx_strand_id
1 'polypeptide(L)'
;MEDFGSALEKNVADLTVMDVYDIAAVVGQEFERIIDQYGCEALSRLMPKVVRVLEILEVLVSRNSISPETEELRLELDRLRLERMDRLEKERKHKK
;
A
#
# COMPACT_ATOMS: atom_id res chain seq x y z
N MET A 1 10.25 -15.05 -17.69
CA MET A 1 10.22 -15.64 -16.35
C MET A 1 9.61 -14.57 -15.49
N GLU A 2 8.31 -14.71 -15.20
CA GLU A 2 7.54 -13.68 -14.51
C GLU A 2 8.11 -13.53 -13.09
N ASP A 3 8.50 -12.30 -12.76
CA ASP A 3 9.26 -11.91 -11.56
C ASP A 3 8.33 -11.86 -10.33
N PHE A 4 7.63 -12.95 -10.05
CA PHE A 4 6.69 -13.03 -8.93
C PHE A 4 7.37 -12.95 -7.55
N GLY A 5 8.70 -13.16 -7.49
CA GLY A 5 9.49 -13.00 -6.26
C GLY A 5 9.66 -11.54 -5.82
N SER A 6 9.48 -10.59 -6.75
CA SER A 6 9.67 -9.17 -6.51
C SER A 6 8.69 -8.58 -5.49
N ALA A 7 7.42 -9.00 -5.51
CA ALA A 7 6.38 -8.42 -4.66
C ALA A 7 6.63 -8.66 -3.15
N LEU A 8 7.18 -9.81 -2.78
CA LEU A 8 7.50 -10.15 -1.38
C LEU A 8 8.74 -9.40 -0.85
N GLU A 9 9.60 -8.93 -1.74
CA GLU A 9 10.83 -8.20 -1.40
C GLU A 9 10.61 -6.68 -1.35
N LYS A 10 9.45 -6.19 -1.81
CA LYS A 10 9.10 -4.76 -1.77
C LYS A 10 8.95 -4.26 -0.34
N ASN A 11 9.28 -2.98 -0.16
CA ASN A 11 8.95 -2.29 1.08
C ASN A 11 7.43 -2.27 1.26
N VAL A 12 6.95 -2.53 2.47
CA VAL A 12 5.50 -2.56 2.79
C VAL A 12 4.81 -1.24 2.44
N ALA A 13 5.50 -0.11 2.57
CA ALA A 13 4.96 1.21 2.23
C ALA A 13 4.71 1.40 0.73
N ASP A 14 5.45 0.67 -0.12
CA ASP A 14 5.42 0.79 -1.58
C ASP A 14 4.56 -0.29 -2.24
N LEU A 15 3.95 -1.18 -1.44
CA LEU A 15 3.07 -2.22 -1.96
C LEU A 15 1.87 -1.60 -2.67
N THR A 16 1.50 -2.21 -3.78
CA THR A 16 0.30 -1.90 -4.54
C THR A 16 -0.69 -3.05 -4.48
N VAL A 17 -1.93 -2.80 -4.90
CA VAL A 17 -2.95 -3.85 -5.00
C VAL A 17 -2.50 -4.98 -5.94
N MET A 18 -1.78 -4.66 -7.02
CA MET A 18 -1.21 -5.67 -7.93
C MET A 18 -0.20 -6.57 -7.21
N ASP A 19 0.63 -6.02 -6.34
CA ASP A 19 1.59 -6.81 -5.56
C ASP A 19 0.89 -7.80 -4.63
N VAL A 20 -0.28 -7.45 -4.09
CA VAL A 20 -1.07 -8.37 -3.26
C VAL A 20 -1.60 -9.55 -4.10
N TYR A 21 -2.00 -9.31 -5.35
CA TYR A 21 -2.40 -10.37 -6.27
C TYR A 21 -1.21 -11.26 -6.69
N ASP A 22 -0.04 -10.68 -6.93
CA ASP A 22 1.18 -11.43 -7.23
C ASP A 22 1.59 -12.32 -6.04
N ILE A 23 1.53 -11.79 -4.82
CA ILE A 23 1.74 -12.57 -3.58
C ILE A 23 0.72 -13.70 -3.47
N ALA A 24 -0.57 -13.42 -3.73
CA ALA A 24 -1.63 -14.43 -3.69
C ALA A 24 -1.38 -15.57 -4.68
N ALA A 25 -0.87 -15.26 -5.88
CA ALA A 25 -0.51 -16.25 -6.88
C ALA A 25 0.62 -17.17 -6.42
N VAL A 26 1.70 -16.61 -5.85
CA VAL A 26 2.82 -17.40 -5.30
C VAL A 26 2.36 -18.30 -4.15
N VAL A 27 1.55 -17.76 -3.23
CA VAL A 27 0.98 -18.54 -2.13
C VAL A 27 0.06 -19.66 -2.66
N GLY A 28 -0.73 -19.37 -3.69
CA GLY A 28 -1.57 -20.36 -4.38
C GLY A 28 -0.77 -21.52 -4.96
N GLN A 29 0.38 -21.24 -5.58
CA GLN A 29 1.27 -22.28 -6.11
C GLN A 29 1.82 -23.19 -5.00
N GLU A 30 2.18 -22.66 -3.84
CA GLU A 30 2.60 -23.49 -2.70
C GLU A 30 1.44 -24.33 -2.16
N PHE A 31 0.22 -23.79 -2.16
CA PHE A 31 -0.97 -24.56 -1.80
C PHE A 31 -1.23 -25.70 -2.77
N GLU A 32 -1.10 -25.49 -4.08
CA GLU A 32 -1.23 -26.56 -5.08
C GLU A 32 -0.22 -27.68 -4.83
N ARG A 33 1.05 -27.36 -4.57
CA ARG A 33 2.08 -28.38 -4.26
C ARG A 33 1.76 -29.19 -3.01
N ILE A 34 1.26 -28.53 -1.96
CA ILE A 34 0.84 -29.21 -0.72
C ILE A 34 -0.38 -30.10 -0.99
N ILE A 35 -1.34 -29.63 -1.80
CA ILE A 35 -2.51 -30.41 -2.19
C ILE A 35 -2.11 -31.66 -2.96
N ASP A 36 -1.17 -31.53 -3.90
CA ASP A 36 -0.68 -32.65 -4.70
C ASP A 36 -0.02 -33.74 -3.84
N GLN A 37 0.65 -33.34 -2.74
CA GLN A 37 1.37 -34.27 -1.87
C GLN A 37 0.53 -34.83 -0.71
N TYR A 38 -0.39 -34.03 -0.16
CA TYR A 38 -1.10 -34.35 1.09
C TYR A 38 -2.63 -34.33 0.97
N GLY A 39 -3.16 -33.98 -0.20
CA GLY A 39 -4.60 -33.85 -0.47
C GLY A 39 -5.23 -32.55 0.03
N CYS A 40 -6.39 -32.19 -0.54
CA CYS A 40 -7.08 -30.94 -0.26
C CYS A 40 -7.46 -30.73 1.22
N GLU A 41 -7.72 -31.82 1.96
CA GLU A 41 -8.12 -31.74 3.36
C GLU A 41 -7.06 -31.06 4.23
N ALA A 42 -5.78 -31.23 3.90
CA ALA A 42 -4.64 -30.65 4.61
C ALA A 42 -4.71 -29.11 4.70
N LEU A 43 -5.31 -28.46 3.68
CA LEU A 43 -5.42 -27.00 3.61
C LEU A 43 -6.84 -26.45 3.78
N SER A 44 -7.86 -27.32 3.85
CA SER A 44 -9.27 -26.95 3.93
C SER A 44 -9.62 -25.87 4.97
N ARG A 45 -8.93 -25.88 6.13
CA ARG A 45 -9.13 -24.90 7.21
C ARG A 45 -8.17 -23.71 7.19
N LEU A 46 -7.05 -23.85 6.47
CA LEU A 46 -6.02 -22.81 6.40
C LEU A 46 -6.28 -21.85 5.25
N MET A 47 -6.64 -22.39 4.08
CA MET A 47 -6.91 -21.63 2.85
C MET A 47 -7.86 -20.44 3.08
N PRO A 48 -9.06 -20.58 3.71
CA PRO A 48 -9.94 -19.43 3.92
C PRO A 48 -9.34 -18.37 4.85
N LYS A 49 -8.46 -18.75 5.79
CA LYS A 49 -7.78 -17.79 6.67
C LYS A 49 -6.72 -16.99 5.92
N VAL A 50 -5.98 -17.64 5.03
CA VAL A 50 -4.97 -16.98 4.20
C VAL A 50 -5.63 -16.05 3.19
N VAL A 51 -6.73 -16.47 2.56
CA VAL A 51 -7.56 -15.58 1.73
C VAL A 51 -8.00 -14.36 2.54
N ARG A 52 -8.51 -14.56 3.76
CA ARG A 52 -8.93 -13.44 4.61
C ARG A 52 -7.79 -12.46 4.95
N VAL A 53 -6.57 -12.95 5.17
CA VAL A 53 -5.41 -12.10 5.42
C VAL A 53 -5.03 -11.30 4.17
N LEU A 54 -5.07 -11.92 2.99
CA LEU A 54 -4.81 -11.26 1.72
C LEU A 54 -5.86 -10.18 1.39
N GLU A 55 -7.15 -10.43 1.67
CA GLU A 55 -8.21 -9.42 1.56
C GLU A 55 -7.97 -8.22 2.50
N ILE A 56 -7.55 -8.47 3.75
CA ILE A 56 -7.23 -7.40 4.69
C ILE A 56 -6.03 -6.58 4.18
N LEU A 57 -5.01 -7.26 3.66
CA LEU A 57 -3.84 -6.61 3.09
C LEU A 57 -4.22 -5.74 1.87
N GLU A 58 -5.06 -6.24 0.96
CA GLU A 58 -5.54 -5.47 -0.19
C GLU A 58 -6.25 -4.19 0.25
N VAL A 59 -7.11 -4.25 1.27
CA VAL A 59 -7.80 -3.05 1.80
C VAL A 59 -6.81 -2.05 2.40
N LEU A 60 -5.82 -2.52 3.15
CA LEU A 60 -4.81 -1.65 3.76
C LEU A 60 -3.93 -0.97 2.71
N VAL A 61 -3.49 -1.73 1.71
CA VAL A 61 -2.69 -1.23 0.59
C VAL A 61 -3.50 -0.27 -0.28
N SER A 62 -4.76 -0.59 -0.56
CA SER A 62 -5.68 0.30 -1.28
C SER A 62 -5.89 1.63 -0.56
N ARG A 63 -5.93 1.63 0.77
CA ARG A 63 -6.04 2.88 1.55
C ARG A 63 -4.73 3.67 1.57
N ASN A 64 -3.59 2.98 1.60
CA ASN A 64 -2.29 3.64 1.63
C ASN A 64 -1.95 4.32 0.29
N SER A 65 -2.39 3.75 -0.84
CA SER A 65 -2.33 4.43 -2.14
C SER A 65 -3.32 5.59 -2.24
N ILE A 66 -4.40 5.56 -1.46
CA ILE A 66 -5.38 6.65 -1.31
C ILE A 66 -5.04 7.49 -0.06
N SER A 67 -3.80 7.96 0.08
CA SER A 67 -3.52 9.10 0.97
C SER A 67 -3.43 10.44 0.21
N PRO A 68 -4.35 10.80 -0.73
CA PRO A 68 -4.37 12.14 -1.30
C PRO A 68 -4.67 13.16 -0.21
N GLU A 69 -5.36 12.80 0.87
CA GLU A 69 -5.68 13.73 1.96
C GLU A 69 -4.43 14.22 2.69
N THR A 70 -3.43 13.36 2.92
CA THR A 70 -2.14 13.80 3.48
C THR A 70 -1.35 14.65 2.49
N GLU A 71 -1.44 14.39 1.19
CA GLU A 71 -0.80 15.21 0.16
C GLU A 71 -1.51 16.56 -0.02
N GLU A 72 -2.84 16.59 -0.02
CA GLU A 72 -3.65 17.80 -0.03
C GLU A 72 -3.38 18.67 1.20
N LEU A 73 -3.31 18.06 2.39
CA LEU A 73 -2.93 18.76 3.62
C LEU A 73 -1.50 19.32 3.55
N ARG A 74 -0.56 18.60 2.92
CA ARG A 74 0.80 19.10 2.68
C ARG A 74 0.79 20.30 1.73
N LEU A 75 0.08 20.20 0.62
CA LEU A 75 -0.06 21.28 -0.36
C LEU A 75 -0.72 22.53 0.24
N GLU A 76 -1.78 22.34 1.04
CA GLU A 76 -2.46 23.44 1.72
C GLU A 76 -1.58 24.11 2.78
N LEU A 77 -0.82 23.32 3.54
CA LEU A 77 0.16 23.84 4.48
C LEU A 77 1.24 24.69 3.78
N ASP A 78 1.77 24.22 2.66
CA ASP A 78 2.79 24.95 1.91
C ASP A 78 2.24 26.24 1.28
N ARG A 79 1.01 26.21 0.77
CA ARG A 79 0.31 27.42 0.33
C ARG A 79 0.16 28.44 1.48
N LEU A 80 -0.30 28.00 2.65
CA LEU A 80 -0.50 28.88 3.81
C LEU A 80 0.83 29.49 4.30
N ARG A 81 1.93 28.73 4.24
CA ARG A 81 3.27 29.23 4.55
C ARG A 81 3.70 30.33 3.59
N LEU A 82 3.45 30.15 2.29
CA LEU A 82 3.76 31.14 1.26
C LEU A 82 2.96 32.43 1.47
N GLU A 83 1.64 32.32 1.69
CA GLU A 83 0.79 33.48 1.97
C GLU A 83 1.20 34.23 3.25
N ARG A 84 1.69 33.51 4.28
CA ARG A 84 2.22 34.14 5.49
C ARG A 84 3.50 34.93 5.19
N MET A 85 4.43 34.36 4.41
CA MET A 85 5.67 35.03 4.03
C MET A 85 5.41 36.30 3.23
N ASP A 86 4.50 36.24 2.25
CA ASP A 86 4.10 37.41 1.45
C ASP A 86 3.49 38.52 2.30
N ARG A 87 2.66 38.16 3.29
CA ARG A 87 2.08 39.13 4.24
C ARG A 87 3.18 39.82 5.06
N LEU A 88 4.13 39.06 5.59
CA LEU A 88 5.26 39.60 6.35
C LEU A 88 6.15 40.51 5.50
N GLU A 89 6.41 40.15 4.24
CA GLU A 89 7.14 41.02 3.31
C GLU A 89 6.41 42.33 3.03
N LYS A 90 5.10 42.28 2.79
CA LYS A 90 4.28 43.48 2.58
C LYS A 90 4.34 44.38 3.80
N GLU A 91 4.17 43.85 5.01
CA GLU A 91 4.27 44.64 6.24
C GLU A 91 5.65 45.29 6.43
N ARG A 92 6.74 44.58 6.10
CA ARG A 92 8.10 45.13 6.14
C ARG A 92 8.31 46.26 5.14
N LYS A 93 7.70 46.16 3.95
CA LYS A 93 7.74 47.22 2.92
C LYS A 93 6.92 48.44 3.31
N HIS A 94 5.82 48.29 4.04
CA HIS A 94 4.98 49.41 4.49
C HIS A 94 5.54 50.14 5.73
N LYS A 95 6.50 49.54 6.45
CA LYS A 95 7.18 50.13 7.62
C LYS A 95 8.53 50.80 7.29
N LYS A 96 8.96 50.79 6.03
CA LYS A 96 10.14 51.50 5.53
C LYS A 96 9.70 52.71 4.73
#